data_AF-A0A7S3SJL4-F1
#
_entry.id   AF-A0A7S3SJL4-F1
#
_cell.length_a   1.000
_cell.length_b   1.000
_cell.length_c   1.000
_cell.angle_alpha   90.00
_cell.angle_beta   90.00
_cell.angle_gamma   90.00
#
_symmetry.space_group_name_H-M   'P 1'
#
loop_
_entity.id
_entity.type
_entity.pdbx_description
1 polymer ?
#
loop_
_entity_poly.entity_id
_entity_poly.type
_entity_poly.pdbx_seq_one_letter_code
_entity_poly.pdbx_strand_id
1 'polypeptide(L)'
;TRGSRRGATSKGGGKGRGEGPHRCRPSSTILLSLVLTPPGVESSSEQTEMEGEYTGHVKEGKMHGVGICEYTDGSRYQGDWKAGLKNGSGTHSFASGDQYEGEWENGWMHGLGVYTWKIGDKYIGEVNFGRIHGFGTYTWRTNSKYVGYWKDGKMHGKGIKTDPHGNLFDGEWREGKPVVKDAHSHSPDFLAWLNDSVGAVTGPRRNKEYQRVSQNDDDEQ
;
A
#
# COMPACT_ATOMS: atom_id res chain seq x y z
N THR A 1 -61.65 55.63 11.00
CA THR A 1 -60.17 55.49 10.91
C THR A 1 -59.81 54.60 9.74
N ARG A 2 -59.02 55.16 8.80
CA ARG A 2 -58.19 54.53 7.72
C ARG A 2 -57.92 53.02 7.95
N GLY A 3 -57.98 52.07 7.01
CA GLY A 3 -57.70 52.07 5.57
C GLY A 3 -56.29 51.50 5.29
N SER A 4 -56.14 50.36 4.59
CA SER A 4 -55.12 50.12 3.53
C SER A 4 -55.15 48.70 2.93
N ARG A 5 -54.86 48.63 1.62
CA ARG A 5 -54.66 47.46 0.74
C ARG A 5 -53.17 47.09 0.61
N ARG A 6 -52.91 45.97 -0.11
CA ARG A 6 -51.68 45.53 -0.83
C ARG A 6 -50.69 44.74 0.04
N GLY A 7 -49.97 43.73 -0.44
CA GLY A 7 -49.77 43.18 -1.79
C GLY A 7 -48.86 41.95 -1.70
N ALA A 8 -48.85 41.14 -2.75
CA ALA A 8 -47.97 39.99 -2.91
C ALA A 8 -46.49 40.39 -2.96
N THR A 9 -45.62 39.56 -2.38
CA THR A 9 -44.24 39.39 -2.88
C THR A 9 -43.80 37.95 -2.65
N SER A 10 -43.60 37.24 -3.76
CA SER A 10 -42.80 36.04 -3.87
C SER A 10 -41.41 36.25 -3.26
N LYS A 11 -40.96 35.36 -2.39
CA LYS A 11 -39.54 35.14 -2.16
C LYS A 11 -39.19 33.75 -2.62
N GLY A 12 -38.60 33.68 -3.82
CA GLY A 12 -37.85 32.52 -4.27
C GLY A 12 -36.69 32.29 -3.31
N GLY A 13 -36.75 31.19 -2.57
CA GLY A 13 -35.56 30.58 -1.99
C GLY A 13 -34.84 29.86 -3.11
N GLY A 14 -33.67 30.39 -3.49
CA GLY A 14 -32.85 29.85 -4.55
C GLY A 14 -32.65 28.36 -4.37
N LYS A 15 -32.97 27.59 -5.41
CA LYS A 15 -32.41 26.26 -5.59
C LYS A 15 -30.90 26.42 -5.45
N GLY A 16 -30.33 25.90 -4.36
CA GLY A 16 -28.91 25.66 -4.28
C GLY A 16 -28.54 24.92 -5.55
N ARG A 17 -27.66 25.54 -6.35
CA ARG A 17 -27.05 24.83 -7.47
C ARG A 17 -26.39 23.63 -6.82
N GLY A 18 -26.93 22.44 -7.07
CA GLY A 18 -26.26 21.22 -6.68
C GLY A 18 -24.90 21.29 -7.32
N GLU A 19 -23.86 21.48 -6.52
CA GLU A 19 -22.51 21.21 -6.96
C GLU A 19 -22.56 19.75 -7.38
N GLY A 20 -22.35 19.52 -8.68
CA GLY A 20 -22.24 18.17 -9.21
C GLY A 20 -21.13 17.42 -8.47
N PRO A 21 -21.12 16.09 -8.53
CA PRO A 21 -20.11 15.30 -7.84
C PRO A 21 -18.70 15.84 -8.10
N HIS A 22 -17.99 16.12 -7.01
CA HIS A 22 -16.61 16.59 -7.09
C HIS A 22 -15.75 15.44 -7.60
N ARG A 23 -14.80 15.72 -8.50
CA ARG A 23 -13.95 14.66 -9.08
C ARG A 23 -12.71 14.43 -8.23
N CYS A 24 -12.43 13.18 -7.87
CA CYS A 24 -11.11 12.82 -7.35
C CYS A 24 -10.14 12.56 -8.49
N ARG A 25 -8.86 12.82 -8.23
CA ARG A 25 -7.73 12.34 -9.03
C ARG A 25 -6.85 11.49 -8.12
N PRO A 26 -6.23 10.38 -8.60
CA PRO A 26 -5.24 9.69 -7.81
C PRO A 26 -4.07 10.63 -7.51
N SER A 27 -3.60 10.62 -6.26
CA SER A 27 -2.29 11.15 -5.93
C SER A 27 -1.26 10.13 -6.41
N SER A 28 -0.64 10.45 -7.54
CA SER A 28 0.55 9.80 -8.10
C SER A 28 0.42 8.31 -8.44
N THR A 29 0.74 8.04 -9.70
CA THR A 29 0.88 6.75 -10.36
C THR A 29 1.50 5.66 -9.47
N ILE A 30 0.80 4.53 -9.28
CA ILE A 30 1.48 3.25 -9.03
C ILE A 30 2.11 2.86 -10.37
N LEU A 31 3.29 3.40 -10.69
CA LEU A 31 4.08 2.93 -11.83
C LEU A 31 4.63 1.55 -11.49
N LEU A 32 3.85 0.50 -11.74
CA LEU A 32 4.37 -0.85 -11.93
C LEU A 32 4.47 -1.14 -13.44
N SER A 33 5.35 -0.40 -14.12
CA SER A 33 5.64 -0.59 -15.54
C SER A 33 7.15 -0.56 -15.76
N LEU A 34 7.84 -1.67 -15.45
CA LEU A 34 9.17 -1.90 -15.99
C LEU A 34 8.99 -2.43 -17.43
N VAL A 35 9.03 -1.54 -18.41
CA VAL A 35 9.16 -1.92 -19.82
C VAL A 35 10.38 -1.22 -20.38
N LEU A 36 11.35 -2.02 -20.82
CA LEU A 36 12.50 -1.59 -21.61
C LEU A 36 11.99 -0.91 -22.88
N THR A 37 12.01 0.42 -22.94
CA THR A 37 11.82 1.16 -24.20
C THR A 37 13.17 1.28 -24.93
N PRO A 38 13.27 0.86 -26.19
CA PRO A 38 14.47 1.10 -27.00
C PRO A 38 14.69 2.61 -27.20
N PRO A 39 15.95 3.05 -27.42
CA PRO A 39 16.28 4.47 -27.54
C PRO A 39 15.57 5.07 -28.77
N GLY A 40 14.67 6.03 -28.54
CA GLY A 40 13.99 6.77 -29.62
C GLY A 40 12.49 7.01 -29.46
N VAL A 41 11.85 6.57 -28.37
CA VAL A 41 10.44 6.88 -28.09
C VAL A 41 10.38 7.99 -27.05
N GLU A 42 9.89 9.16 -27.44
CA GLU A 42 9.62 10.27 -26.52
C GLU A 42 8.67 9.79 -25.41
N SER A 43 9.13 9.93 -24.16
CA SER A 43 8.35 9.62 -22.97
C SER A 43 7.29 10.71 -22.78
N SER A 44 6.15 10.59 -23.46
CA SER A 44 4.93 11.20 -22.95
C SER A 44 4.45 10.31 -21.82
N SER A 45 4.68 10.74 -20.57
CA SER A 45 4.01 10.16 -19.42
C SER A 45 2.50 10.45 -19.57
N GLU A 46 1.78 9.59 -20.29
CA GLU A 46 0.32 9.58 -20.25
C GLU A 46 -0.09 9.24 -18.82
N GLN A 47 -0.27 10.30 -18.04
CA GLN A 47 -1.01 10.27 -16.79
C GLN A 47 -2.41 9.82 -17.19
N THR A 48 -2.71 8.53 -17.03
CA THR A 48 -4.10 8.09 -17.06
C THR A 48 -4.78 8.77 -15.87
N GLU A 49 -5.45 9.89 -16.12
CA GLU A 49 -6.26 10.60 -15.14
C GLU A 49 -7.42 9.67 -14.76
N MET A 50 -7.21 8.82 -13.76
CA MET A 50 -8.29 8.00 -13.22
C MET A 50 -9.26 8.94 -12.52
N GLU A 51 -10.43 9.13 -13.13
CA GLU A 51 -11.48 9.94 -12.55
C GLU A 51 -12.21 9.13 -11.48
N GLY A 52 -12.65 9.81 -10.42
CA GLY A 52 -13.51 9.22 -9.39
C GLY A 52 -14.57 10.20 -8.92
N GLU A 53 -15.66 9.69 -8.37
CA GLU A 53 -16.73 10.46 -7.74
C GLU A 53 -16.44 10.62 -6.24
N TYR A 54 -16.34 11.87 -5.79
CA TYR A 54 -16.14 12.23 -4.39
C TYR A 54 -17.45 12.59 -3.70
N THR A 55 -17.67 11.99 -2.54
CA THR A 55 -18.71 12.38 -1.59
C THR A 55 -18.06 12.69 -0.25
N GLY A 56 -18.09 13.95 0.18
CA GLY A 56 -17.54 14.37 1.46
C GLY A 56 -17.43 15.88 1.60
N HIS A 57 -16.70 16.32 2.63
CA HIS A 57 -16.48 17.75 2.85
C HIS A 57 -15.52 18.33 1.79
N VAL A 58 -15.79 19.58 1.39
CA VAL A 58 -14.97 20.35 0.45
C VAL A 58 -14.63 21.68 1.09
N LYS A 59 -13.36 22.08 1.01
CA LYS A 59 -12.86 23.37 1.47
C LYS A 59 -12.03 24.00 0.36
N GLU A 60 -12.36 25.23 -0.02
CA GLU A 60 -11.64 25.98 -1.08
C GLU A 60 -11.56 25.21 -2.41
N GLY A 61 -12.66 24.52 -2.78
CA GLY A 61 -12.72 23.71 -4.00
C GLY A 61 -11.88 22.43 -3.96
N LYS A 62 -11.34 22.05 -2.80
CA LYS A 62 -10.54 20.83 -2.61
C LYS A 62 -11.19 19.88 -1.61
N MET A 63 -11.05 18.58 -1.86
CA MET A 63 -11.48 17.53 -0.92
C MET A 63 -10.80 17.73 0.44
N HIS A 64 -11.58 17.68 1.51
CA HIS A 64 -11.11 17.99 2.86
C HIS A 64 -11.95 17.24 3.91
N GLY A 65 -11.38 16.94 5.07
CA GLY A 65 -12.08 16.21 6.13
C GLY A 65 -12.45 14.78 5.72
N VAL A 66 -13.46 14.20 6.36
CA VAL A 66 -13.89 12.83 6.05
C VAL A 66 -14.63 12.81 4.70
N GLY A 67 -14.27 11.85 3.85
CA GLY A 67 -14.90 11.66 2.56
C GLY A 67 -14.65 10.29 1.95
N ILE A 68 -15.49 9.96 0.97
CA ILE A 68 -15.42 8.74 0.18
C ILE A 68 -15.11 9.14 -1.26
N CYS A 69 -14.21 8.41 -1.90
CA CYS A 69 -13.96 8.51 -3.32
C CYS A 69 -14.12 7.13 -3.97
N GLU A 70 -14.97 7.05 -4.97
CA GLU A 70 -15.19 5.87 -5.81
C GLU A 70 -14.54 6.11 -7.17
N TYR A 71 -13.52 5.33 -7.51
CA TYR A 71 -12.73 5.51 -8.72
C TYR A 71 -13.30 4.68 -9.87
N THR A 72 -13.04 5.12 -11.10
CA THR A 72 -13.53 4.46 -12.33
C THR A 72 -12.94 3.07 -12.59
N ASP A 73 -11.81 2.70 -11.97
CA ASP A 73 -11.29 1.31 -11.97
C ASP A 73 -12.03 0.39 -10.99
N GLY A 74 -12.97 0.92 -10.20
CA GLY A 74 -13.65 0.20 -9.14
C GLY A 74 -12.90 0.19 -7.80
N SER A 75 -11.75 0.87 -7.70
CA SER A 75 -11.13 1.12 -6.40
C SER A 75 -11.94 2.14 -5.59
N ARG A 76 -11.76 2.13 -4.28
CA ARG A 76 -12.49 3.00 -3.36
C ARG A 76 -11.59 3.44 -2.22
N TYR A 77 -11.56 4.74 -1.94
CA TYR A 77 -10.97 5.28 -0.71
C TYR A 77 -12.07 5.82 0.20
N GLN A 78 -11.95 5.57 1.50
CA GLN A 78 -12.76 6.17 2.54
C GLN A 78 -11.86 6.58 3.69
N GLY A 79 -11.84 7.85 4.05
CA GLY A 79 -10.98 8.34 5.12
C GLY A 79 -10.85 9.85 5.13
N ASP A 80 -9.82 10.34 5.80
CA ASP A 80 -9.53 11.76 5.86
C ASP A 80 -8.87 12.26 4.57
N TRP A 81 -9.20 13.50 4.24
CA TRP A 81 -8.71 14.25 3.11
C TRP A 81 -8.16 15.60 3.58
N LYS A 82 -7.07 16.04 2.96
CA LYS A 82 -6.48 17.35 3.19
C LYS A 82 -6.01 17.94 1.87
N ALA A 83 -6.63 19.06 1.49
CA ALA A 83 -6.25 19.83 0.30
C ALA A 83 -6.22 18.97 -0.99
N GLY A 84 -7.19 18.07 -1.14
CA GLY A 84 -7.31 17.21 -2.33
C GLY A 84 -6.53 15.90 -2.25
N LEU A 85 -5.79 15.64 -1.16
CA LEU A 85 -4.99 14.43 -0.99
C LEU A 85 -5.53 13.58 0.16
N LYS A 86 -5.41 12.25 0.04
CA LYS A 86 -5.62 11.32 1.15
C LYS A 86 -4.65 11.70 2.28
N ASN A 87 -5.15 11.76 3.50
CA ASN A 87 -4.38 12.15 4.67
C ASN A 87 -4.99 11.48 5.91
N GLY A 88 -4.34 11.54 7.07
CA GLY A 88 -4.90 11.02 8.31
C GLY A 88 -5.21 9.52 8.24
N SER A 89 -6.37 9.09 8.73
CA SER A 89 -6.75 7.68 8.73
C SER A 89 -7.66 7.35 7.56
N GLY A 90 -7.47 6.18 6.95
CA GLY A 90 -8.33 5.77 5.84
C GLY A 90 -8.16 4.33 5.40
N THR A 91 -9.18 3.84 4.71
CA THR A 91 -9.24 2.54 4.07
C THR A 91 -9.26 2.73 2.56
N HIS A 92 -8.37 2.02 1.86
CA HIS A 92 -8.37 1.92 0.40
C HIS A 92 -8.59 0.48 -0.03
N SER A 93 -9.69 0.24 -0.75
CA SER A 93 -9.96 -1.01 -1.45
C SER A 93 -9.51 -0.87 -2.89
N PHE A 94 -8.53 -1.67 -3.31
CA PHE A 94 -7.98 -1.62 -4.65
C PHE A 94 -8.86 -2.40 -5.63
N ALA A 95 -8.84 -2.01 -6.92
CA ALA A 95 -9.54 -2.75 -7.97
C ALA A 95 -9.06 -4.22 -8.11
N SER A 96 -7.82 -4.51 -7.69
CA SER A 96 -7.29 -5.88 -7.58
C SER A 96 -8.05 -6.74 -6.57
N GLY A 97 -8.75 -6.11 -5.62
CA GLY A 97 -9.37 -6.70 -4.43
C GLY A 97 -8.46 -6.73 -3.20
N ASP A 98 -7.25 -6.17 -3.30
CA ASP A 98 -6.42 -5.90 -2.12
C ASP A 98 -7.03 -4.77 -1.28
N GLN A 99 -6.63 -4.67 -0.02
CA GLN A 99 -7.10 -3.64 0.89
C GLN A 99 -5.96 -3.12 1.76
N TYR A 100 -5.91 -1.80 1.94
CA TYR A 100 -5.10 -1.15 2.97
C TYR A 100 -6.00 -0.38 3.93
N GLU A 101 -5.73 -0.49 5.21
CA GLU A 101 -6.34 0.31 6.27
C GLU A 101 -5.23 0.86 7.16
N GLY A 102 -5.16 2.17 7.33
CA GLY A 102 -4.13 2.76 8.17
C GLY A 102 -3.97 4.24 7.94
N GLU A 103 -2.77 4.72 8.27
CA GLU A 103 -2.39 6.10 8.14
C GLU A 103 -2.01 6.46 6.68
N TRP A 104 -2.27 7.72 6.34
CA TRP A 104 -2.04 8.33 5.04
C TRP A 104 -1.41 9.70 5.20
N GLU A 105 -0.43 10.00 4.37
CA GLU A 105 0.20 11.31 4.31
C GLU A 105 0.43 11.72 2.86
N ASN A 106 -0.07 12.91 2.49
CA ASN A 106 0.10 13.51 1.16
C ASN A 106 -0.26 12.56 0.00
N GLY A 107 -1.30 11.73 0.19
CA GLY A 107 -1.77 10.77 -0.80
C GLY A 107 -1.12 9.39 -0.74
N TRP A 108 -0.08 9.21 0.08
CA TRP A 108 0.65 7.95 0.24
C TRP A 108 0.23 7.22 1.51
N MET A 109 0.28 5.89 1.48
CA MET A 109 0.23 5.09 2.72
C MET A 109 1.49 5.39 3.53
N HIS A 110 1.33 5.72 4.81
CA HIS A 110 2.40 6.13 5.70
C HIS A 110 2.05 5.69 7.14
N GLY A 111 3.00 5.69 8.08
CA GLY A 111 2.72 5.40 9.49
C GLY A 111 2.33 3.95 9.72
N LEU A 112 1.39 3.68 10.63
CA LEU A 112 0.93 2.32 10.90
C LEU A 112 -0.23 1.94 9.98
N GLY A 113 -0.22 0.68 9.52
CA GLY A 113 -1.30 0.16 8.71
C GLY A 113 -1.39 -1.36 8.66
N VAL A 114 -2.52 -1.80 8.11
CA VAL A 114 -2.86 -3.18 7.83
C VAL A 114 -3.05 -3.32 6.32
N TYR A 115 -2.24 -4.16 5.70
CA TYR A 115 -2.41 -4.53 4.30
C TYR A 115 -2.97 -5.96 4.23
N THR A 116 -4.08 -6.14 3.54
CA THR A 116 -4.67 -7.46 3.29
C THR A 116 -4.69 -7.68 1.78
N TRP A 117 -3.96 -8.69 1.32
CA TRP A 117 -3.98 -9.04 -0.11
C TRP A 117 -5.16 -9.95 -0.40
N LYS A 118 -5.75 -9.84 -1.59
CA LYS A 118 -6.83 -10.72 -2.05
C LYS A 118 -6.46 -12.20 -1.98
N ILE A 119 -5.18 -12.51 -2.14
CA ILE A 119 -4.66 -13.88 -2.08
C ILE A 119 -4.69 -14.48 -0.65
N GLY A 120 -4.97 -13.66 0.37
CA GLY A 120 -5.06 -14.07 1.78
C GLY A 120 -3.82 -13.76 2.62
N ASP A 121 -2.78 -13.18 2.03
CA ASP A 121 -1.64 -12.66 2.80
C ASP A 121 -2.07 -11.43 3.60
N LYS A 122 -1.39 -11.17 4.72
CA LYS A 122 -1.67 -10.03 5.60
C LYS A 122 -0.40 -9.42 6.16
N TYR A 123 -0.34 -8.10 6.23
CA TYR A 123 0.73 -7.34 6.86
C TYR A 123 0.14 -6.39 7.90
N ILE A 124 0.80 -6.25 9.04
CA ILE A 124 0.48 -5.28 10.09
C ILE A 124 1.80 -4.65 10.54
N GLY A 125 1.94 -3.35 10.39
CA GLY A 125 3.15 -2.66 10.82
C GLY A 125 3.34 -1.30 10.16
N GLU A 126 4.58 -0.84 10.15
CA GLU A 126 4.95 0.46 9.60
C GLU A 126 5.00 0.46 8.06
N VAL A 127 4.55 1.56 7.47
CA VAL A 127 4.55 1.81 6.03
C VAL A 127 5.14 3.19 5.80
N ASN A 128 5.95 3.32 4.75
CA ASN A 128 6.52 4.60 4.35
C ASN A 128 6.43 4.76 2.83
N PHE A 129 5.84 5.86 2.36
CA PHE A 129 5.62 6.15 0.94
C PHE A 129 5.06 4.95 0.14
N GLY A 130 4.04 4.27 0.70
CA GLY A 130 3.40 3.13 0.04
C GLY A 130 4.14 1.80 0.17
N ARG A 131 5.28 1.74 0.87
CA ARG A 131 6.09 0.53 1.04
C ARG A 131 6.13 0.08 2.49
N ILE A 132 6.04 -1.22 2.70
CA ILE A 132 6.28 -1.85 4.01
C ILE A 132 7.68 -1.45 4.50
N HIS A 133 7.75 -0.93 5.73
CA HIS A 133 8.98 -0.43 6.33
C HIS A 133 8.95 -0.64 7.87
N GLY A 134 9.98 -0.17 8.58
CA GLY A 134 10.03 -0.22 10.04
C GLY A 134 9.83 -1.61 10.62
N PHE A 135 9.19 -1.71 11.78
CA PHE A 135 8.83 -2.97 12.39
C PHE A 135 7.44 -3.44 11.95
N GLY A 136 7.29 -4.73 11.69
CA GLY A 136 6.00 -5.28 11.30
C GLY A 136 5.93 -6.78 11.26
N THR A 137 4.70 -7.27 11.15
CA THR A 137 4.34 -8.66 11.02
C THR A 137 3.77 -8.92 9.64
N TYR A 138 4.34 -9.89 8.92
CA TYR A 138 3.74 -10.44 7.70
C TYR A 138 3.31 -11.87 7.96
N THR A 139 2.05 -12.18 7.64
CA THR A 139 1.47 -13.50 7.69
C THR A 139 1.11 -13.91 6.27
N TRP A 140 1.77 -14.96 5.79
CA TRP A 140 1.42 -15.55 4.50
C TRP A 140 0.15 -16.39 4.63
N ARG A 141 -0.61 -16.51 3.55
CA ARG A 141 -1.78 -17.41 3.44
C ARG A 141 -1.46 -18.87 3.70
N THR A 142 -0.18 -19.24 3.62
CA THR A 142 0.33 -20.58 3.97
C THR A 142 0.44 -20.80 5.48
N ASN A 143 0.14 -19.80 6.30
CA ASN A 143 0.36 -19.73 7.75
C ASN A 143 1.84 -19.61 8.17
N SER A 144 2.75 -19.36 7.22
CA SER A 144 4.08 -18.87 7.56
C SER A 144 3.98 -17.43 8.10
N LYS A 145 4.92 -17.02 8.94
CA LYS A 145 4.93 -15.68 9.56
C LYS A 145 6.34 -15.12 9.63
N TYR A 146 6.46 -13.80 9.53
CA TYR A 146 7.67 -13.06 9.83
C TYR A 146 7.32 -11.91 10.75
N VAL A 147 8.07 -11.77 11.84
CA VAL A 147 7.95 -10.66 12.80
C VAL A 147 9.33 -10.03 12.92
N GLY A 148 9.49 -8.80 12.50
CA GLY A 148 10.80 -8.16 12.51
C GLY A 148 10.83 -6.85 11.75
N TYR A 149 12.03 -6.41 11.44
CA TYR A 149 12.26 -5.18 10.71
C TYR A 149 12.13 -5.37 9.19
N TRP A 150 11.75 -4.29 8.52
CA TRP A 150 11.48 -4.22 7.10
C TRP A 150 12.10 -2.98 6.48
N LYS A 151 12.61 -3.14 5.26
CA LYS A 151 13.13 -2.03 4.45
C LYS A 151 12.67 -2.21 3.01
N ASP A 152 11.96 -1.21 2.49
CA ASP A 152 11.49 -1.19 1.10
C ASP A 152 10.76 -2.47 0.67
N GLY A 153 9.89 -3.01 1.53
CA GLY A 153 9.14 -4.23 1.25
C GLY A 153 9.90 -5.54 1.46
N LYS A 154 11.14 -5.50 1.96
CA LYS A 154 11.97 -6.69 2.21
C LYS A 154 12.23 -6.85 3.71
N MET A 155 12.27 -8.10 4.18
CA MET A 155 12.77 -8.42 5.53
C MET A 155 14.21 -7.91 5.67
N HIS A 156 14.49 -7.20 6.75
CA HIS A 156 15.78 -6.54 6.98
C HIS A 156 16.05 -6.41 8.47
N GLY A 157 17.30 -6.46 8.93
CA GLY A 157 17.64 -6.41 10.35
C GLY A 157 17.11 -7.61 11.14
N LYS A 158 16.90 -7.44 12.45
CA LYS A 158 16.44 -8.51 13.34
C LYS A 158 15.00 -8.94 13.03
N GLY A 159 14.78 -10.25 12.99
CA GLY A 159 13.44 -10.79 12.88
C GLY A 159 13.36 -12.30 13.04
N ILE A 160 12.16 -12.75 13.37
CA ILE A 160 11.82 -14.16 13.54
C ILE A 160 10.91 -14.57 12.39
N LYS A 161 11.34 -15.57 11.63
CA LYS A 161 10.51 -16.25 10.64
C LYS A 161 10.06 -17.59 11.16
N THR A 162 8.77 -17.88 11.07
CA THR A 162 8.16 -19.15 11.46
C THR A 162 7.45 -19.77 10.26
N ASP A 163 7.63 -21.05 10.04
CA ASP A 163 6.89 -21.81 9.03
C ASP A 163 5.53 -22.30 9.56
N PRO A 164 4.70 -22.96 8.73
CA PRO A 164 3.40 -23.46 9.17
C PRO A 164 3.49 -24.64 10.17
N HIS A 165 4.67 -25.25 10.31
CA HIS A 165 4.93 -26.38 11.21
C HIS A 165 5.51 -25.95 12.56
N GLY A 166 5.81 -24.65 12.72
CA GLY A 166 6.38 -24.09 13.95
C GLY A 166 7.91 -24.03 13.97
N ASN A 167 8.59 -24.48 12.91
CA ASN A 167 10.03 -24.28 12.78
C ASN A 167 10.30 -22.78 12.61
N LEU A 168 11.36 -22.27 13.25
CA LEU A 168 11.69 -20.86 13.18
C LEU A 168 13.17 -20.58 12.97
N PHE A 169 13.44 -19.40 12.42
CA PHE A 169 14.74 -18.76 12.40
C PHE A 169 14.61 -17.40 13.06
N ASP A 170 15.33 -17.22 14.16
CA ASP A 170 15.56 -15.94 14.81
C ASP A 170 16.96 -15.47 14.43
N GLY A 171 17.04 -14.34 13.73
CA GLY A 171 18.32 -13.84 13.28
C GLY A 171 18.25 -12.53 12.52
N GLU A 172 19.38 -12.18 11.92
CA GLU A 172 19.53 -11.00 11.09
C GLU A 172 19.10 -11.30 9.64
N TRP A 173 18.52 -10.30 8.98
CA TRP A 173 18.05 -10.36 7.60
C TRP A 173 18.64 -9.21 6.79
N ARG A 174 18.97 -9.44 5.52
CA ARG A 174 19.44 -8.41 4.58
C ARG A 174 18.85 -8.67 3.21
N GLU A 175 18.18 -7.65 2.66
CA GLU A 175 17.53 -7.72 1.34
C GLU A 175 16.60 -8.94 1.16
N GLY A 176 15.86 -9.30 2.22
CA GLY A 176 14.93 -10.43 2.22
C GLY A 176 15.57 -11.80 2.45
N LYS A 177 16.89 -11.86 2.65
CA LYS A 177 17.65 -13.11 2.89
C LYS A 177 18.14 -13.17 4.34
N PRO A 178 18.18 -14.35 4.97
CA PRO A 178 18.72 -14.53 6.30
C PRO A 178 20.24 -14.43 6.25
N VAL A 179 20.83 -13.84 7.29
CA VAL A 179 22.27 -13.79 7.50
C VAL A 179 22.63 -14.92 8.46
N VAL A 180 23.16 -16.01 7.92
CA VAL A 180 23.59 -17.18 8.71
C VAL A 180 25.09 -17.06 8.93
N LYS A 181 25.51 -16.88 10.19
CA LYS A 181 26.92 -17.03 10.58
C LYS A 181 27.20 -18.52 10.77
N ASP A 182 28.35 -18.97 10.33
CA ASP A 182 28.81 -20.35 10.52
C ASP A 182 27.82 -21.42 10.02
N ALA A 183 27.53 -21.44 8.71
CA ALA A 183 26.57 -22.39 8.13
C ALA A 183 26.81 -23.87 8.53
N HIS A 184 28.07 -24.25 8.78
CA HIS A 184 28.46 -25.58 9.23
C HIS A 184 27.96 -25.96 10.64
N SER A 185 27.56 -24.99 11.47
CA SER A 185 26.98 -25.25 12.80
C SER A 185 25.48 -25.58 12.74
N HIS A 186 24.87 -25.50 11.56
CA HIS A 186 23.44 -25.78 11.36
C HIS A 186 23.22 -27.11 10.65
N SER A 187 22.12 -27.79 10.99
CA SER A 187 21.78 -29.05 10.32
C SER A 187 21.45 -28.81 8.83
N PRO A 188 21.76 -29.77 7.95
CA PRO A 188 21.39 -29.68 6.54
C PRO A 188 19.88 -29.45 6.33
N ASP A 189 19.04 -30.09 7.15
CA ASP A 189 17.58 -29.94 7.10
C ASP A 189 17.13 -28.52 7.43
N PHE A 190 17.76 -27.89 8.43
CA PHE A 190 17.48 -26.50 8.79
C PHE A 190 17.89 -25.54 7.67
N LEU A 191 19.06 -25.73 7.06
CA LEU A 191 19.52 -24.89 5.94
C LEU A 191 18.63 -25.05 4.71
N ALA A 192 18.19 -26.27 4.41
CA ALA A 192 17.25 -26.55 3.33
C ALA A 192 15.91 -25.83 3.57
N TRP A 193 15.34 -25.98 4.77
CA TRP A 193 14.13 -25.28 5.17
C TRP A 193 14.26 -23.76 5.09
N LEU A 194 15.38 -23.20 5.57
CA LEU A 194 15.60 -21.76 5.60
C LEU A 194 15.67 -21.20 4.16
N ASN A 195 16.34 -21.91 3.25
CA ASN A 195 16.41 -21.55 1.84
C ASN A 195 15.03 -21.59 1.16
N ASP A 196 14.24 -22.64 1.39
CA ASP A 196 12.88 -22.78 0.86
C ASP A 196 11.95 -21.69 1.41
N SER A 197 12.11 -21.36 2.68
CA SER A 197 11.36 -20.32 3.35
C SER A 197 11.59 -18.97 2.66
N VAL A 198 12.80 -18.64 2.24
CA VAL A 198 13.14 -17.36 1.56
C VAL A 198 12.50 -17.24 0.17
N GLY A 199 12.37 -18.34 -0.57
CA GLY A 199 11.74 -18.36 -1.90
C GLY A 199 10.27 -17.93 -1.92
N ALA A 200 9.59 -17.91 -0.77
CA ALA A 200 8.19 -17.47 -0.64
C ALA A 200 8.01 -15.95 -0.51
N VAL A 201 9.09 -15.17 -0.45
CA VAL A 201 9.05 -13.72 -0.12
C VAL A 201 8.90 -12.84 -1.37
N THR A 202 9.15 -13.36 -2.57
CA THR A 202 9.13 -12.57 -3.81
C THR A 202 7.71 -12.39 -4.38
N GLY A 203 6.80 -11.77 -3.63
CA GLY A 203 5.50 -11.31 -4.12
C GLY A 203 4.67 -12.33 -4.92
N PRO A 204 3.61 -11.89 -5.63
CA PRO A 204 2.84 -12.77 -6.50
C PRO A 204 3.73 -13.28 -7.63
N ARG A 205 4.01 -14.59 -7.58
CA ARG A 205 4.85 -15.37 -8.50
C ARG A 205 4.80 -14.86 -9.96
N ARG A 206 5.91 -14.30 -10.46
CA ARG A 206 6.30 -14.44 -11.87
C ARG A 206 7.49 -15.40 -11.93
N ASN A 207 7.25 -16.54 -12.57
CA ASN A 207 8.12 -17.60 -13.06
C ASN A 207 9.40 -17.99 -12.29
N LYS A 208 9.47 -19.31 -12.06
CA LYS A 208 10.64 -20.07 -11.62
C LYS A 208 11.80 -19.89 -12.60
N GLU A 209 12.86 -19.28 -12.12
CA GLU A 209 14.25 -19.60 -12.46
C GLU A 209 15.08 -18.78 -11.49
N TYR A 210 15.89 -19.38 -10.62
CA TYR A 210 17.25 -18.90 -10.38
C TYR A 210 18.04 -19.93 -9.58
N GLN A 211 19.30 -19.97 -9.98
CA GLN A 211 20.35 -20.93 -9.71
C GLN A 211 20.76 -20.99 -8.23
N ARG A 212 21.40 -22.11 -7.87
CA ARG A 212 22.11 -22.33 -6.61
C ARG A 212 22.82 -21.05 -6.15
N VAL A 213 22.58 -20.64 -4.92
CA VAL A 213 23.51 -19.72 -4.24
C VAL A 213 24.60 -20.59 -3.64
N SER A 214 25.68 -20.77 -4.39
CA SER A 214 27.01 -20.98 -3.81
C SER A 214 27.85 -19.78 -4.22
N GLN A 215 28.27 -18.96 -3.26
CA GLN A 215 29.62 -18.42 -3.27
C GLN A 215 29.93 -17.85 -1.89
N ASN A 216 31.09 -18.30 -1.40
CA ASN A 216 31.79 -17.85 -0.22
C ASN A 216 32.20 -16.40 -0.44
N ASP A 217 32.04 -15.57 0.57
CA ASP A 217 32.85 -14.36 0.70
C ASP A 217 33.87 -14.65 1.79
N ASP A 218 34.98 -15.25 1.35
CA ASP A 218 36.29 -14.98 1.94
C ASP A 218 36.68 -13.52 1.61
N ASP A 219 37.54 -12.97 2.46
CA ASP A 219 38.27 -11.70 2.35
C ASP A 219 37.65 -10.47 3.04
N GLU A 220 38.16 -10.19 4.24
CA GLU A 220 38.81 -8.90 4.51
C GLU A 220 40.01 -9.12 5.48
N GLN A 221 41.22 -9.02 4.93
CA GLN A 221 42.43 -8.54 5.61
C GLN A 221 42.64 -7.08 5.25
#